data_AF-A0A4V0HTI8-F1
#
_entry.id   AF-A0A4V0HTI8-F1
#
_cell.length_a   1.000
_cell.length_b   1.000
_cell.length_c   1.000
_cell.angle_alpha   90.00
_cell.angle_beta   90.00
_cell.angle_gamma   90.00
#
_symmetry.space_group_name_H-M   'P 1'
#
loop_
_entity.id
_entity.type
_entity.pdbx_description
1 polymer ?
#
loop_
_entity_poly.entity_id
_entity_poly.type
_entity_poly.pdbx_seq_one_letter_code
_entity_poly.pdbx_strand_id
1 'polypeptide(L)'
;MSISPNFGRPGVSAARTAQILTVCRSVARSVFYPHGGIIDGASRDYGNSDNLYLLRPGLPMGRVTSSKKWKPSVVAVTQGAYTSGGTSLTLTAAGATELVRRVGASGTFTLKSAATAGGTLTSDTVTYSAVNTGTGVVTITNIGANRITGSIVTAADGSEVPLTVIPDGYGIEVPTSGADVDFPHILTGADLDVARIIDYPADATLKTWLKTAMRSAGGVWTFSDDWAAA
;
A
#
# COMPACT_ATOMS: atom_id res chain seq x y z
N MET A 1 -36.44 -10.40 39.81
CA MET A 1 -35.55 -11.08 38.85
C MET A 1 -34.36 -10.17 38.60
N SER A 2 -33.16 -10.60 38.98
CA SER A 2 -31.92 -9.87 38.69
C SER A 2 -31.39 -10.33 37.34
N ILE A 3 -31.29 -9.42 36.36
CA ILE A 3 -30.59 -9.68 35.10
C ILE A 3 -29.10 -9.53 35.39
N SER A 4 -28.37 -10.64 35.38
CA SER A 4 -26.91 -10.60 35.33
C SER A 4 -26.48 -10.30 33.89
N PRO A 5 -25.66 -9.28 33.61
CA PRO A 5 -25.16 -9.01 32.28
C PRO A 5 -24.27 -10.17 31.83
N ASN A 6 -24.57 -10.73 30.66
CA ASN A 6 -23.80 -11.80 30.06
C ASN A 6 -22.54 -11.20 29.41
N PHE A 7 -21.39 -11.30 30.08
CA PHE A 7 -20.10 -10.88 29.54
C PHE A 7 -19.68 -11.80 28.39
N GLY A 8 -19.33 -11.24 27.22
CA GLY A 8 -18.80 -12.00 26.09
C GLY A 8 -19.59 -11.92 24.77
N ARG A 9 -20.65 -11.10 24.69
CA ARG A 9 -21.26 -10.79 23.39
C ARG A 9 -20.34 -9.82 22.62
N PRO A 10 -20.14 -10.02 21.29
CA PRO A 10 -19.51 -9.00 20.46
C PRO A 10 -20.20 -7.66 20.70
N GLY A 11 -19.42 -6.65 21.12
CA GLY A 11 -19.95 -5.33 21.38
C GLY A 11 -20.53 -4.70 20.10
N VAL A 12 -21.57 -3.88 20.25
CA VAL A 12 -22.07 -3.06 19.14
C VAL A 12 -21.02 -2.00 18.85
N SER A 13 -20.31 -2.11 17.72
CA SER A 13 -19.40 -1.06 17.27
C SER A 13 -20.18 0.07 16.60
N ALA A 14 -19.52 1.22 16.42
CA ALA A 14 -20.05 2.27 15.56
C ALA A 14 -20.40 1.71 14.18
N ALA A 15 -21.52 2.16 13.62
CA ALA A 15 -21.90 1.82 12.25
C ALA A 15 -20.79 2.26 11.30
N ARG A 16 -20.43 1.38 10.36
CA ARG A 16 -19.42 1.66 9.33
C ARG A 16 -20.06 1.45 7.97
N THR A 17 -19.78 2.37 7.04
CA THR A 17 -20.24 2.24 5.66
C THR A 17 -19.28 1.33 4.92
N ALA A 18 -19.77 0.16 4.51
CA ALA A 18 -19.07 -0.70 3.57
C ALA A 18 -19.50 -0.31 2.15
N GLN A 19 -18.55 0.13 1.32
CA GLN A 19 -18.81 0.41 -0.10
C GLN A 19 -18.16 -0.68 -0.94
N ILE A 20 -18.95 -1.30 -1.83
CA ILE A 20 -18.41 -2.19 -2.84
C ILE A 20 -17.61 -1.36 -3.85
N LEU A 21 -16.38 -1.79 -4.14
CA LEU A 21 -15.56 -1.20 -5.19
C LEU A 21 -15.26 -2.24 -6.26
N THR A 22 -15.38 -1.80 -7.50
CA THR A 22 -15.07 -2.57 -8.70
C THR A 22 -13.75 -2.04 -9.24
N VAL A 23 -12.67 -2.78 -8.99
CA VAL A 23 -11.29 -2.45 -9.43
C VAL A 23 -11.07 -2.96 -10.85
N CYS A 24 -11.62 -4.14 -11.16
CA CYS A 24 -11.56 -4.76 -12.47
C CYS A 24 -12.63 -4.17 -13.39
N ARG A 25 -12.25 -3.61 -14.53
CA ARG A 25 -13.20 -3.12 -15.55
C ARG A 25 -14.01 -4.24 -16.21
N SER A 26 -13.48 -5.46 -16.19
CA SER A 26 -14.14 -6.64 -16.72
C SER A 26 -13.75 -7.87 -15.90
N VAL A 27 -14.76 -8.51 -15.31
CA VAL A 27 -14.60 -9.77 -14.58
C VAL A 27 -14.18 -10.93 -15.48
N ALA A 28 -14.48 -10.86 -16.79
CA ALA A 28 -14.15 -11.91 -17.75
C ALA A 28 -12.64 -12.00 -18.04
N ARG A 29 -11.87 -10.98 -17.69
CA ARG A 29 -10.41 -10.94 -17.87
C ARG A 29 -9.63 -11.06 -16.56
N SER A 30 -10.33 -11.24 -15.43
CA SER A 30 -9.71 -11.48 -14.15
C SER A 30 -9.18 -12.92 -14.09
N VAL A 31 -7.87 -13.04 -13.88
CA VAL A 31 -7.17 -14.31 -13.67
C VAL A 31 -6.77 -14.37 -12.21
N PHE A 32 -6.96 -15.53 -11.58
CA PHE A 32 -6.68 -15.73 -10.17
C PHE A 32 -5.60 -16.80 -9.97
N TYR A 33 -4.79 -16.62 -8.93
CA TYR A 33 -3.83 -17.62 -8.50
C TYR A 33 -4.57 -18.83 -7.89
N PRO A 34 -4.27 -20.06 -8.34
CA PRO A 34 -4.86 -21.24 -7.72
C PRO A 34 -4.37 -21.37 -6.27
N HIS A 35 -5.31 -21.60 -5.34
CA HIS A 35 -5.08 -21.74 -3.88
C HIS A 35 -4.85 -20.47 -3.07
N GLY A 36 -4.95 -19.27 -3.67
CA GLY A 36 -4.82 -18.01 -2.92
C GLY A 36 -3.49 -17.88 -2.18
N GLY A 37 -3.49 -17.22 -1.03
CA GLY A 37 -2.31 -17.04 -0.18
C GLY A 37 -2.67 -16.55 1.22
N ILE A 38 -1.68 -16.06 1.96
CA ILE A 38 -1.85 -15.59 3.34
C ILE A 38 -1.44 -14.12 3.42
N ILE A 39 -2.34 -13.27 3.88
CA ILE A 39 -2.03 -11.89 4.29
C ILE A 39 -1.48 -11.92 5.70
N ASP A 40 -0.38 -11.20 5.89
CA ASP A 40 0.22 -11.04 7.22
C ASP A 40 -0.75 -10.27 8.14
N GLY A 41 -0.98 -10.80 9.34
CA GLY A 41 -1.94 -10.22 10.30
C GLY A 41 -1.61 -8.80 10.76
N ALA A 42 -0.37 -8.35 10.57
CA ALA A 42 0.03 -6.98 10.80
C ALA A 42 -0.21 -6.06 9.60
N SER A 43 -0.81 -6.51 8.49
CA SER A 43 -1.07 -5.69 7.31
C SER A 43 -2.12 -4.62 7.58
N ARG A 44 -1.90 -3.38 7.12
CA ARG A 44 -2.81 -2.25 7.31
C ARG A 44 -2.85 -1.37 6.06
N ASP A 45 -4.01 -0.80 5.76
CA ASP A 45 -4.17 0.24 4.75
C ASP A 45 -4.07 1.61 5.44
N TYR A 46 -2.92 2.27 5.31
CA TYR A 46 -2.67 3.54 5.99
C TYR A 46 -3.63 4.66 5.57
N GLY A 47 -4.19 4.58 4.36
CA GLY A 47 -5.17 5.55 3.86
C GLY A 47 -6.59 5.30 4.34
N ASN A 48 -6.81 4.25 5.15
CA ASN A 48 -8.11 3.87 5.70
C ASN A 48 -8.17 4.09 7.22
N SER A 49 -7.91 5.32 7.67
CA SER A 49 -7.80 5.68 9.09
C SER A 49 -9.04 5.33 9.93
N ASP A 50 -10.22 5.36 9.31
CA ASP A 50 -11.49 5.07 9.99
C ASP A 50 -11.73 3.57 10.16
N ASN A 51 -11.06 2.74 9.35
CA ASN A 51 -11.14 1.29 9.41
C ASN A 51 -9.78 0.62 9.15
N LEU A 52 -8.88 0.76 10.13
CA LEU A 52 -7.52 0.20 10.08
C LEU A 52 -7.49 -1.32 9.85
N TYR A 53 -8.58 -2.04 10.11
CA TYR A 53 -8.67 -3.49 9.95
C TYR A 53 -9.10 -3.91 8.55
N LEU A 54 -9.41 -2.97 7.65
CA LEU A 54 -9.89 -3.31 6.32
C LEU A 54 -8.86 -2.90 5.26
N LEU A 55 -8.34 -3.89 4.54
CA LEU A 55 -7.61 -3.66 3.31
C LEU A 55 -8.62 -3.40 2.19
N ARG A 56 -8.65 -2.17 1.68
CA ARG A 56 -9.62 -1.77 0.66
C ARG A 56 -9.30 -2.41 -0.70
N PRO A 57 -10.32 -2.69 -1.54
CA PRO A 57 -10.12 -3.05 -2.94
C PRO A 57 -9.23 -2.06 -3.66
N GLY A 58 -8.35 -2.56 -4.52
CA GLY A 58 -7.41 -1.75 -5.30
C GLY A 58 -6.11 -1.42 -4.57
N LEU A 59 -5.94 -1.84 -3.31
CA LEU A 59 -4.68 -1.68 -2.58
C LEU A 59 -3.58 -2.57 -3.21
N PRO A 60 -2.44 -2.00 -3.66
CA PRO A 60 -1.33 -2.78 -4.19
C PRO A 60 -0.69 -3.66 -3.12
N MET A 61 -0.53 -4.94 -3.42
CA MET A 61 0.02 -5.94 -2.52
C MET A 61 1.27 -6.58 -3.11
N GLY A 62 2.27 -6.78 -2.26
CA GLY A 62 3.52 -7.48 -2.57
C GLY A 62 3.76 -8.62 -1.59
N ARG A 63 4.76 -9.44 -1.89
CA ARG A 63 5.08 -10.63 -1.10
C ARG A 63 6.36 -10.40 -0.31
N VAL A 64 6.30 -10.56 1.00
CA VAL A 64 7.47 -10.50 1.88
C VAL A 64 8.43 -11.63 1.53
N THR A 65 9.71 -11.33 1.35
CA THR A 65 10.72 -12.29 0.87
C THR A 65 10.88 -13.46 1.83
N SER A 66 10.92 -13.21 3.13
CA SER A 66 11.16 -14.23 4.17
C SER A 66 9.91 -15.05 4.49
N SER A 67 8.83 -14.37 4.92
CA SER A 67 7.61 -15.04 5.38
C SER A 67 6.73 -15.56 4.25
N LYS A 68 6.94 -15.09 3.02
CA LYS A 68 6.11 -15.39 1.85
C LYS A 68 4.64 -14.96 2.00
N LYS A 69 4.33 -14.15 3.02
CA LYS A 69 3.01 -13.57 3.26
C LYS A 69 2.84 -12.28 2.44
N TRP A 70 1.60 -11.91 2.21
CA TRP A 70 1.21 -10.72 1.48
C TRP A 70 1.12 -9.52 2.43
N LYS A 71 1.65 -8.37 1.99
CA LYS A 71 1.55 -7.07 2.65
C LYS A 71 1.29 -5.97 1.63
N PRO A 72 0.67 -4.85 2.04
CA PRO A 72 0.62 -3.65 1.22
C PRO A 72 2.02 -3.22 0.78
N SER A 73 2.18 -2.98 -0.52
CA SER A 73 3.47 -2.59 -1.08
C SER A 73 3.84 -1.16 -0.72
N VAL A 74 2.84 -0.29 -0.63
CA VAL A 74 2.98 1.12 -0.27
C VAL A 74 2.77 1.28 1.24
N VAL A 75 3.74 1.91 1.89
CA VAL A 75 3.67 2.29 3.32
C VAL A 75 3.12 3.70 3.47
N ALA A 76 3.54 4.59 2.57
CA ALA A 76 3.10 5.97 2.52
C ALA A 76 3.48 6.61 1.17
N VAL A 77 2.98 7.82 0.94
CA VAL A 77 3.35 8.69 -0.18
C VAL A 77 3.83 10.04 0.36
N THR A 78 4.82 10.65 -0.30
CA THR A 78 5.33 11.97 0.11
C THR A 78 4.38 13.09 -0.26
N GLN A 79 4.16 14.01 0.68
CA GLN A 79 3.22 15.14 0.52
C GLN A 79 3.83 16.36 -0.19
N GLY A 80 5.16 16.38 -0.34
CA GLY A 80 5.88 17.46 -0.98
C GLY A 80 7.14 16.96 -1.68
N ALA A 81 7.67 17.78 -2.58
CA ALA A 81 8.97 17.54 -3.17
C ALA A 81 10.06 17.66 -2.09
N TYR A 82 11.06 16.79 -2.17
CA TYR A 82 12.25 16.88 -1.36
C TYR A 82 13.33 17.64 -2.12
N THR A 83 13.94 18.61 -1.44
CA THR A 83 15.07 19.37 -1.95
C THR A 83 16.36 18.77 -1.41
N SER A 84 17.35 18.58 -2.28
CA SER A 84 18.68 18.08 -1.92
C SER A 84 19.28 18.88 -0.75
N GLY A 85 19.88 18.17 0.21
CA GLY A 85 20.39 18.76 1.45
C GLY A 85 19.36 18.81 2.59
N GLY A 86 18.08 18.55 2.33
CA GLY A 86 17.05 18.46 3.37
C GLY A 86 17.27 17.27 4.30
N THR A 87 16.85 17.42 5.55
CA THR A 87 16.90 16.36 6.59
C THR A 87 15.50 15.92 7.04
N SER A 88 14.47 16.31 6.29
CA SER A 88 13.08 16.01 6.59
C SER A 88 12.35 15.54 5.33
N LEU A 89 11.53 14.50 5.49
CA LEU A 89 10.58 14.05 4.50
C LEU A 89 9.17 14.13 5.10
N THR A 90 8.21 14.69 4.36
CA THR A 90 6.84 14.85 4.87
C THR A 90 5.93 13.79 4.26
N LEU A 91 5.30 12.98 5.11
CA LEU A 91 4.25 12.02 4.80
C LEU A 91 2.92 12.54 5.37
N THR A 92 1.82 11.80 5.15
CA THR A 92 0.63 11.98 5.98
C THR A 92 0.87 11.44 7.40
N ALA A 93 0.13 11.92 8.39
CA ALA A 93 0.17 11.39 9.76
C ALA A 93 -0.10 9.87 9.81
N ALA A 94 -1.05 9.41 8.99
CA ALA A 94 -1.37 7.99 8.88
C ALA A 94 -0.23 7.18 8.21
N GLY A 95 0.39 7.70 7.15
CA GLY A 95 1.54 7.08 6.50
C GLY A 95 2.78 7.02 7.42
N ALA A 96 3.00 8.06 8.22
CA ALA A 96 4.05 8.06 9.25
C ALA A 96 3.78 7.04 10.36
N THR A 97 2.53 6.91 10.80
CA THR A 97 2.12 5.87 11.76
C THR A 97 2.38 4.47 11.20
N GLU A 98 2.05 4.25 9.92
CA GLU A 98 2.30 2.98 9.25
C GLU A 98 3.79 2.68 9.09
N LEU A 99 4.62 3.69 8.77
CA LEU A 99 6.07 3.55 8.73
C LEU A 99 6.62 3.09 10.09
N VAL A 100 6.20 3.72 11.18
CA VAL A 100 6.63 3.33 12.54
C VAL A 100 6.19 1.91 12.86
N ARG A 101 4.97 1.53 12.51
CA ARG A 101 4.44 0.19 12.77
C ARG A 101 5.22 -0.88 11.99
N ARG A 102 5.64 -0.56 10.77
CA ARG A 102 6.22 -1.55 9.85
C ARG A 102 7.73 -1.67 9.95
N VAL A 103 8.42 -0.56 10.18
CA VAL A 103 9.89 -0.49 10.18
C VAL A 103 10.43 -0.08 11.55
N GLY A 104 9.72 0.77 12.28
CA GLY A 104 10.11 1.28 13.60
C GLY A 104 10.18 2.81 13.64
N ALA A 105 10.41 3.36 14.83
CA ALA A 105 10.58 4.82 15.01
C ALA A 105 11.89 5.37 14.41
N SER A 106 12.84 4.49 14.10
CA SER A 106 14.08 4.73 13.37
C SER A 106 14.39 3.50 12.49
N GLY A 107 15.25 3.67 11.48
CA GLY A 107 15.64 2.56 10.61
C GLY A 107 15.89 2.99 9.17
N THR A 108 15.54 2.12 8.23
CA THR A 108 15.64 2.40 6.80
C THR A 108 14.38 2.00 6.04
N PHE A 109 14.02 2.78 5.03
CA PHE A 109 12.96 2.44 4.08
C PHE A 109 13.44 2.65 2.65
N THR A 110 12.72 2.09 1.67
CA THR A 110 13.01 2.33 0.26
C THR A 110 12.08 3.42 -0.29
N LEU A 111 12.66 4.45 -0.88
CA LEU A 111 11.95 5.52 -1.60
C LEU A 111 12.01 5.26 -3.11
N LYS A 112 10.85 5.09 -3.75
CA LYS A 112 10.74 5.08 -5.21
C LYS A 112 10.37 6.48 -5.69
N SER A 113 11.20 7.06 -6.53
CA SER A 113 11.03 8.46 -6.97
C SER A 113 11.83 8.78 -8.23
N ALA A 114 11.68 9.98 -8.76
CA ALA A 114 12.55 10.57 -9.76
C ALA A 114 13.03 11.95 -9.29
N ALA A 115 14.14 12.44 -9.83
CA ALA A 115 14.66 13.77 -9.48
C ALA A 115 13.80 14.92 -10.03
N THR A 116 13.11 14.67 -11.15
CA THR A 116 12.16 15.56 -11.82
C THR A 116 10.96 14.77 -12.29
N ALA A 117 9.83 15.42 -12.52
CA ALA A 117 8.64 14.75 -13.05
C ALA A 117 8.96 14.12 -14.42
N GLY A 118 8.54 12.87 -14.62
CA GLY A 118 8.88 12.10 -15.84
C GLY A 118 10.37 11.76 -15.99
N GLY A 119 11.20 11.99 -14.96
CA GLY A 119 12.63 11.69 -14.97
C GLY A 119 12.96 10.21 -14.77
N THR A 120 14.25 9.87 -14.64
CA THR A 120 14.64 8.47 -14.36
C THR A 120 14.23 8.05 -12.94
N LEU A 121 13.54 6.92 -12.84
CA LEU A 121 13.19 6.33 -11.56
C LEU A 121 14.44 5.83 -10.82
N THR A 122 14.57 6.22 -9.56
CA THR A 122 15.55 5.71 -8.60
C THR A 122 14.85 4.97 -7.45
N SER A 123 15.58 4.05 -6.85
CA SER A 123 15.19 3.36 -5.61
C SER A 123 16.26 3.63 -4.57
N ASP A 124 15.99 4.55 -3.64
CA ASP A 124 16.95 4.96 -2.63
C ASP A 124 16.63 4.31 -1.29
N THR A 125 17.66 3.75 -0.64
CA THR A 125 17.55 3.36 0.77
C THR A 125 17.73 4.60 1.63
N VAL A 126 16.66 5.05 2.26
CA VAL A 126 16.65 6.26 3.09
C VAL A 126 16.78 5.84 4.55
N THR A 127 17.82 6.33 5.22
CA THR A 127 18.00 6.16 6.66
C THR A 127 17.28 7.27 7.41
N TYR A 128 16.58 6.94 8.49
CA TYR A 128 15.84 7.89 9.31
C TYR A 128 16.03 7.60 10.80
N SER A 129 16.00 8.66 11.60
CA SER A 129 16.29 8.60 13.03
C SER A 129 15.08 8.88 13.91
N ALA A 130 14.04 9.52 13.36
CA ALA A 130 12.82 9.82 14.08
C ALA A 130 11.63 9.96 13.13
N VAL A 131 10.43 9.71 13.65
CA VAL A 131 9.16 9.91 12.95
C VAL A 131 8.19 10.63 13.90
N ASN A 132 7.65 11.76 13.46
CA ASN A 132 6.53 12.41 14.13
C ASN A 132 5.21 11.94 13.50
N THR A 133 4.53 11.00 14.16
CA THR A 133 3.27 10.42 13.68
C THR A 133 2.09 11.39 13.72
N GLY A 134 2.18 12.48 14.48
CA GLY A 134 1.16 13.52 14.53
C GLY A 134 1.22 14.50 13.34
N THR A 135 2.43 14.83 12.87
CA THR A 135 2.63 15.78 11.76
C THR A 135 3.00 15.10 10.44
N GLY A 136 3.43 13.84 10.47
CA GLY A 136 3.91 13.12 9.29
C GLY A 136 5.38 13.40 8.93
N VAL A 137 6.10 14.20 9.72
CA VAL A 137 7.51 14.53 9.44
C VAL A 137 8.43 13.38 9.86
N VAL A 138 9.24 12.91 8.92
CA VAL A 138 10.28 11.90 9.12
C VAL A 138 11.64 12.58 9.06
N THR A 139 12.43 12.46 10.12
CA THR A 139 13.81 12.98 10.17
C THR A 139 14.74 11.98 9.49
N ILE A 140 15.29 12.38 8.34
CA ILE A 140 16.10 11.54 7.47
C ILE A 140 17.56 12.01 7.41
N THR A 141 18.46 11.09 7.09
CA THR A 141 19.74 11.45 6.51
C THR A 141 19.51 12.00 5.09
N ASN A 142 20.29 13.00 4.70
CA ASN A 142 20.23 13.60 3.37
C ASN A 142 20.26 12.53 2.26
N ILE A 143 19.30 12.58 1.33
CA ILE A 143 19.20 11.65 0.19
C ILE A 143 20.21 12.02 -0.90
N GLY A 144 20.70 13.26 -0.92
CA GLY A 144 21.73 13.75 -1.84
C GLY A 144 21.22 14.21 -3.21
N ALA A 145 19.91 14.09 -3.47
CA ALA A 145 19.29 14.52 -4.71
C ALA A 145 17.86 14.99 -4.49
N ASN A 146 17.35 15.85 -5.38
CA ASN A 146 15.95 16.25 -5.36
C ASN A 146 15.05 15.01 -5.59
N ARG A 147 13.84 15.05 -5.03
CA ARG A 147 12.81 14.02 -5.26
C ARG A 147 11.46 14.69 -5.47
N ILE A 148 10.68 14.17 -6.41
CA ILE A 148 9.35 14.69 -6.71
C ILE A 148 8.36 14.51 -5.54
N THR A 149 7.30 15.31 -5.53
CA THR A 149 6.13 15.03 -4.70
C THR A 149 5.45 13.74 -5.17
N GLY A 150 4.71 13.05 -4.29
CA GLY A 150 4.08 11.78 -4.65
C GLY A 150 5.05 10.61 -4.76
N SER A 151 6.25 10.72 -4.19
CA SER A 151 7.21 9.61 -4.12
C SER A 151 6.69 8.52 -3.20
N ILE A 152 6.98 7.26 -3.52
CA ILE A 152 6.41 6.10 -2.82
C ILE A 152 7.39 5.60 -1.77
N VAL A 153 6.93 5.54 -0.53
CA VAL A 153 7.65 4.92 0.60
C VAL A 153 7.23 3.47 0.71
N THR A 154 8.22 2.58 0.77
CA THR A 154 8.04 1.13 0.84
C THR A 154 8.97 0.54 1.91
N ALA A 155 8.60 -0.59 2.53
CA ALA A 155 9.52 -1.29 3.42
C ALA A 155 10.45 -2.19 2.61
N ALA A 156 11.72 -2.29 3.01
CA ALA A 156 12.71 -3.13 2.34
C ALA A 156 12.59 -4.62 2.78
N ASP A 157 11.42 -5.23 2.61
CA ASP A 157 11.11 -6.59 3.10
C ASP A 157 10.72 -7.60 2.00
N GLY A 158 10.80 -7.19 0.73
CA GLY A 158 10.37 -7.90 -0.48
C GLY A 158 9.02 -7.45 -1.03
N SER A 159 8.12 -6.98 -0.17
CA SER A 159 6.78 -6.60 -0.63
C SER A 159 6.71 -5.18 -1.20
N GLU A 160 7.81 -4.42 -1.19
CA GLU A 160 7.96 -3.16 -1.91
C GLU A 160 7.72 -3.27 -3.42
N VAL A 161 7.77 -4.49 -3.96
CA VAL A 161 7.40 -4.78 -5.36
C VAL A 161 5.93 -5.20 -5.41
N PRO A 162 5.05 -4.39 -6.01
CA PRO A 162 3.65 -4.77 -6.21
C PRO A 162 3.55 -5.93 -7.19
N LEU A 163 2.85 -6.99 -6.79
CA LEU A 163 2.61 -8.17 -7.63
C LEU A 163 1.12 -8.36 -7.94
N THR A 164 0.23 -7.79 -7.13
CA THR A 164 -1.22 -7.89 -7.26
C THR A 164 -1.90 -6.68 -6.61
N VAL A 165 -3.23 -6.64 -6.66
CA VAL A 165 -4.06 -5.71 -5.89
C VAL A 165 -5.13 -6.49 -5.14
N ILE A 166 -5.67 -5.92 -4.06
CA ILE A 166 -6.89 -6.46 -3.45
C ILE A 166 -8.02 -6.41 -4.51
N PRO A 167 -8.70 -7.53 -4.79
CA PRO A 167 -9.71 -7.60 -5.84
C PRO A 167 -10.98 -6.84 -5.46
N ASP A 168 -11.92 -6.80 -6.41
CA ASP A 168 -13.26 -6.26 -6.26
C ASP A 168 -13.98 -6.83 -5.03
N GLY A 169 -14.83 -6.00 -4.41
CA GLY A 169 -15.65 -6.42 -3.28
C GLY A 169 -15.68 -5.39 -2.16
N TYR A 170 -15.76 -5.89 -0.92
CA TYR A 170 -15.82 -5.06 0.30
C TYR A 170 -14.46 -4.86 0.97
N GLY A 171 -13.39 -5.43 0.40
CA GLY A 171 -12.06 -5.49 1.01
C GLY A 171 -11.84 -6.78 1.80
N ILE A 172 -10.68 -6.87 2.44
CA ILE A 172 -10.29 -8.02 3.28
C ILE A 172 -10.05 -7.52 4.69
N GLU A 173 -10.76 -8.09 5.66
CA GLU A 173 -10.57 -7.77 7.07
C GLU A 173 -9.32 -8.49 7.62
N VAL A 174 -8.46 -7.72 8.29
CA VAL A 174 -7.26 -8.18 8.99
C VAL A 174 -7.45 -7.82 10.47
N PRO A 175 -7.57 -8.82 11.37
CA PRO A 175 -7.91 -8.56 12.76
C PRO A 175 -6.82 -7.77 13.49
N THR A 176 -7.24 -7.05 14.53
CA THR A 176 -6.36 -6.36 15.48
C THR A 176 -5.37 -7.29 16.18
N SER A 177 -5.75 -8.55 16.36
CA SER A 177 -4.99 -9.55 17.11
C SER A 177 -3.64 -9.87 16.47
N GLY A 178 -3.40 -9.44 15.23
CA GLY A 178 -2.21 -9.79 14.47
C GLY A 178 -2.26 -11.21 13.91
N ALA A 179 -3.42 -11.88 13.97
CA ALA A 179 -3.61 -13.17 13.32
C ALA A 179 -3.59 -12.98 11.80
N ASP A 180 -2.89 -13.87 11.12
CA ASP A 180 -2.88 -13.92 9.66
C ASP A 180 -4.28 -14.22 9.13
N VAL A 181 -4.55 -13.76 7.90
CA VAL A 181 -5.84 -14.00 7.23
C VAL A 181 -5.62 -14.57 5.85
N ASP A 182 -6.56 -15.40 5.42
CA ASP A 182 -6.55 -15.93 4.08
C ASP A 182 -6.72 -14.81 3.06
N PHE A 183 -5.94 -14.90 1.99
CA PHE A 183 -6.09 -14.12 0.77
C PHE A 183 -6.68 -15.05 -0.31
N PRO A 184 -8.00 -15.28 -0.29
CA PRO A 184 -8.60 -16.36 -1.06
C PRO A 184 -8.45 -16.15 -2.57
N HIS A 185 -8.61 -14.91 -3.04
CA HIS A 185 -8.62 -14.57 -4.46
C HIS A 185 -7.49 -13.58 -4.78
N ILE A 186 -6.30 -14.10 -5.05
CA ILE A 186 -5.18 -13.28 -5.51
C ILE A 186 -5.29 -13.10 -7.01
N LEU A 187 -5.43 -11.86 -7.48
CA LEU A 187 -5.39 -11.57 -8.90
C LEU A 187 -3.97 -11.77 -9.45
N THR A 188 -3.87 -12.47 -10.57
CA THR A 188 -2.65 -12.63 -11.36
C THR A 188 -2.74 -11.94 -12.70
N GLY A 189 -3.90 -11.38 -13.06
CA GLY A 189 -4.10 -10.61 -14.27
C GLY A 189 -5.51 -10.04 -14.30
N ALA A 190 -5.69 -8.84 -14.85
CA ALA A 190 -6.98 -8.18 -15.00
C ALA A 190 -6.84 -6.94 -15.89
N ASP A 191 -8.00 -6.43 -16.31
CA ASP A 191 -8.12 -5.06 -16.82
C ASP A 191 -8.49 -4.14 -15.65
N LEU A 192 -7.53 -3.36 -15.17
CA LEU A 192 -7.69 -2.54 -13.98
C LEU A 192 -8.15 -1.11 -14.32
N ASP A 193 -9.08 -0.59 -13.53
CA ASP A 193 -9.38 0.84 -13.51
C ASP A 193 -8.41 1.57 -12.57
N VAL A 194 -7.49 2.37 -13.14
CA VAL A 194 -6.46 3.07 -12.37
C VAL A 194 -7.03 4.08 -11.38
N ALA A 195 -8.24 4.59 -11.62
CA ALA A 195 -8.93 5.48 -10.69
C ALA A 195 -9.38 4.77 -9.40
N ARG A 196 -9.35 3.42 -9.40
CA ARG A 196 -9.73 2.56 -8.26
C ARG A 196 -8.53 1.91 -7.60
N ILE A 197 -7.33 2.04 -8.17
CA ILE A 197 -6.10 1.59 -7.53
C ILE A 197 -5.70 2.62 -6.48
N ILE A 198 -5.53 2.15 -5.24
CA ILE A 198 -5.13 3.01 -4.13
C ILE A 198 -3.66 3.38 -4.31
N ASP A 199 -3.35 4.66 -4.09
CA ASP A 199 -2.03 5.24 -4.30
C ASP A 199 -1.48 5.06 -5.71
N TYR A 200 -2.37 5.00 -6.71
CA TYR A 200 -1.95 5.03 -8.10
C TYR A 200 -1.16 6.32 -8.38
N PRO A 201 0.11 6.22 -8.81
CA PRO A 201 0.95 7.42 -8.90
C PRO A 201 0.46 8.39 -9.98
N ALA A 202 0.60 9.69 -9.73
CA ALA A 202 0.33 10.70 -10.76
C ALA A 202 1.47 10.80 -11.79
N ASP A 203 2.72 10.64 -11.34
CA ASP A 203 3.93 10.72 -12.18
C ASP A 203 4.04 9.52 -13.14
N ALA A 204 4.36 9.82 -14.41
CA ALA A 204 4.44 8.83 -15.48
C ALA A 204 5.47 7.71 -15.23
N THR A 205 6.58 8.01 -14.55
CA THR A 205 7.65 7.03 -14.33
C THR A 205 7.29 6.09 -13.18
N LEU A 206 6.65 6.62 -12.13
CA LEU A 206 6.10 5.79 -11.05
C LEU A 206 4.94 4.92 -11.54
N LYS A 207 4.08 5.44 -12.43
CA LYS A 207 3.08 4.60 -13.12
C LYS A 207 3.76 3.46 -13.90
N THR A 208 4.76 3.80 -14.71
CA THR A 208 5.52 2.81 -15.50
C THR A 208 6.15 1.74 -14.61
N TRP A 209 6.73 2.14 -13.48
CA TRP A 209 7.27 1.22 -12.47
C TRP A 209 6.21 0.25 -11.93
N LEU A 210 5.08 0.77 -11.44
CA LEU A 210 4.00 -0.03 -10.87
C LEU A 210 3.48 -1.06 -11.90
N LYS A 211 3.20 -0.58 -13.12
CA LYS A 211 2.72 -1.45 -14.22
C LYS A 211 3.76 -2.52 -14.58
N THR A 212 5.04 -2.14 -14.65
CA THR A 212 6.12 -3.06 -14.99
C THR A 212 6.32 -4.12 -13.90
N ALA A 213 6.25 -3.73 -12.63
CA ALA A 213 6.35 -4.65 -11.50
C ALA A 213 5.24 -5.73 -11.56
N MET A 214 3.99 -5.31 -11.77
CA MET A 214 2.86 -6.25 -11.86
C MET A 214 2.96 -7.15 -13.10
N ARG A 215 3.31 -6.61 -14.27
CA ARG A 215 3.52 -7.41 -15.50
C ARG A 215 4.67 -8.40 -15.37
N SER A 216 5.73 -8.04 -14.65
CA SER A 216 6.88 -8.92 -14.40
C SER A 216 6.55 -10.09 -13.47
N ALA A 217 5.46 -10.00 -12.68
CA ALA A 217 4.98 -11.09 -11.83
C ALA A 217 4.37 -12.28 -12.62
N GLY A 218 4.40 -12.24 -13.96
CA GLY A 218 3.90 -13.30 -14.84
C GLY A 218 2.44 -13.15 -15.25
N GLY A 219 1.84 -11.98 -14.95
CA GLY A 219 0.43 -11.70 -15.15
C GLY A 219 0.08 -10.95 -16.41
N VAL A 220 -1.14 -11.15 -16.93
CA VAL A 220 -1.71 -10.35 -18.02
C VAL A 220 -2.42 -9.14 -17.42
N TRP A 221 -1.67 -8.06 -17.18
CA TRP A 221 -2.19 -6.82 -16.61
C TRP A 221 -2.35 -5.73 -17.65
N THR A 222 -3.55 -5.18 -17.75
CA THR A 222 -3.83 -3.95 -18.50
C THR A 222 -4.41 -2.88 -17.59
N PHE A 223 -4.17 -1.63 -17.89
CA PHE A 223 -4.54 -0.49 -17.07
C PHE A 223 -5.37 0.49 -17.90
N SER A 224 -6.38 1.12 -17.29
CA SER A 224 -7.30 2.02 -18.00
C SER A 224 -6.65 3.21 -18.71
N ASP A 225 -5.49 3.63 -18.26
CA ASP A 225 -4.68 4.69 -18.88
C ASP A 225 -3.66 4.17 -19.91
N ASP A 226 -3.58 2.85 -20.18
CA ASP A 226 -2.81 2.32 -21.32
C ASP A 226 -3.44 2.70 -22.67
N TRP A 227 -4.76 2.96 -22.68
CA TRP A 227 -5.54 3.21 -23.90
C TRP A 227 -5.79 4.69 -24.18
N ALA A 228 -5.48 5.58 -23.23
CA ALA A 228 -5.71 7.02 -23.36
C ALA A 228 -4.58 7.77 -24.11
N ALA A 229 -3.61 7.03 -24.69
CA ALA A 229 -2.44 7.57 -25.38
C ALA A 229 -2.47 7.37 -26.91
N ALA A 230 -3.65 7.17 -27.51
CA ALA A 230 -3.84 7.16 -28.97
C ALA A 230 -4.44 8.49 -29.45
#